data_AF-A0A2G5VN08-F1
#
_entry.id   AF-A0A2G5VN08-F1
#
_cell.length_a   1.000
_cell.length_b   1.000
_cell.length_c   1.000
_cell.angle_alpha   90.00
_cell.angle_beta   90.00
_cell.angle_gamma   90.00
#
_symmetry.space_group_name_H-M   'P 1'
#
loop_
_entity.id
_entity.type
_entity.pdbx_description
1 polymer ?
#
loop_
_entity_poly.entity_id
_entity_poly.type
_entity_poly.pdbx_seq_one_letter_code
_entity_poly.pdbx_strand_id
1 'polypeptide(L)'
;MKFQSIFILLIHINFAFGDLIKSGKLTDNENEHRLNTCGMEGLPIPSSEPTLTNTSATWMWYSESEFLNQVSGATLISSRHFLTISNNILTNKMVWIHNGSNFTPECSGNNLHQEVPQDVIDTLNLISFDCQPSEESNCKNKTAKPIKAYFLNICDPFVKRNFEIVYSPMIVEVEEVYTKSTPCLDGGISNFGDFYSYRFWSNKGFIGMSVKVNKTHENSITVTGFTNSGADRGGPLISVKDKKWSIIGYDATGAFLGESSNKWFYRVEWLKNGICEVSGICDRVETLPPVTTTFTTELTTTVTTSELSENLRTTMDSPTTLPANLEPEYDYDEYEDYPTNSEYLELDYKFLMDTVAGSSSRNMKLVFLLITLFII
;
A
#
# COMPACT_ATOMS: atom_id res chain seq x y z
N MET A 1 45.98 20.31 32.09
CA MET A 1 44.52 20.13 32.07
C MET A 1 43.93 20.78 30.81
N LYS A 2 43.88 20.08 29.67
CA LYS A 2 43.24 20.57 28.42
C LYS A 2 42.57 19.48 27.56
N PHE A 3 42.62 18.21 27.96
CA PHE A 3 42.09 17.10 27.16
C PHE A 3 40.64 16.69 27.50
N GLN A 4 40.13 17.01 28.68
CA GLN A 4 38.74 16.68 29.05
C GLN A 4 37.70 17.56 28.33
N SER A 5 38.07 18.78 27.93
CA SER A 5 37.14 19.71 27.27
C SER A 5 36.82 19.31 25.82
N ILE A 6 37.71 18.58 25.13
CA ILE A 6 37.52 18.14 23.74
C ILE A 6 36.56 16.94 23.66
N PHE A 7 36.65 16.01 24.62
CA PHE A 7 35.73 14.87 24.70
C PHE A 7 34.29 15.30 25.04
N ILE A 8 34.12 16.28 25.93
CA ILE A 8 32.77 16.81 26.25
C ILE A 8 32.19 17.55 25.04
N LEU A 9 33.02 18.31 24.29
CA LEU A 9 32.56 18.97 23.07
C LEU A 9 32.17 17.96 21.97
N LEU A 10 32.92 16.85 21.81
CA LEU A 10 32.60 15.79 20.84
C LEU A 10 31.36 14.98 21.22
N ILE A 11 31.10 14.77 22.51
CA ILE A 11 29.86 14.12 22.99
C ILE A 11 28.66 15.06 22.77
N HIS A 12 28.82 16.37 22.97
CA HIS A 12 27.76 17.33 22.68
C HIS A 12 27.55 17.57 21.19
N ILE A 13 28.58 17.46 20.35
CA ILE A 13 28.44 17.52 18.89
C ILE A 13 27.75 16.26 18.35
N ASN A 14 28.01 15.06 18.89
CA ASN A 14 27.24 13.86 18.53
C ASN A 14 25.78 13.87 19.03
N PHE A 15 25.46 14.64 20.07
CA PHE A 15 24.08 14.85 20.53
C PHE A 15 23.39 16.06 19.86
N ALA A 16 24.15 17.02 19.31
CA ALA A 16 23.61 18.23 18.67
C ALA A 16 23.41 18.08 17.15
N PHE A 17 23.90 17.01 16.54
CA PHE A 17 23.57 16.64 15.16
C PHE A 17 22.47 15.57 15.14
N GLY A 18 21.24 16.02 15.38
CA GLY A 18 20.13 15.59 14.52
C GLY A 18 19.10 14.60 15.07
N ASP A 19 18.47 14.90 16.21
CA ASP A 19 17.01 14.76 16.27
C ASP A 19 16.38 15.98 15.56
N LEU A 20 16.74 16.16 14.29
CA LEU A 20 15.88 16.90 13.39
C LEU A 20 14.61 16.05 13.32
N ILE A 21 13.43 16.60 13.61
CA ILE A 21 12.17 15.90 13.38
C ILE A 21 12.20 15.42 11.93
N LYS A 22 12.41 14.13 11.73
CA LYS A 22 12.55 13.54 10.40
C LYS A 22 11.15 13.38 9.85
N SER A 23 10.64 14.42 9.20
CA SER A 23 9.44 14.33 8.37
C SER A 23 9.82 13.95 6.94
N GLY A 24 8.84 13.46 6.21
CA GLY A 24 8.92 12.99 4.84
C GLY A 24 9.32 11.53 4.72
N LYS A 25 9.60 11.15 3.46
CA LYS A 25 10.02 9.81 3.05
C LYS A 25 11.18 9.28 3.91
N LEU A 26 11.24 7.97 4.12
CA LEU A 26 12.41 7.33 4.68
C LEU A 26 13.63 7.59 3.79
N THR A 27 14.75 7.90 4.42
CA THR A 27 16.07 7.83 3.79
C THR A 27 16.47 6.37 3.55
N ASP A 28 17.41 6.12 2.64
CA ASP A 28 17.91 4.77 2.35
C ASP A 28 18.39 4.04 3.62
N ASN A 29 19.07 4.74 4.52
CA ASN A 29 19.54 4.19 5.79
C ASN A 29 18.39 3.82 6.73
N GLU A 30 17.31 4.63 6.77
CA GLU A 30 16.12 4.31 7.56
C GLU A 30 15.38 3.11 6.99
N ASN A 31 15.26 3.04 5.66
CA ASN A 31 14.64 1.91 4.99
C ASN A 31 15.47 0.62 5.16
N GLU A 32 16.80 0.68 5.04
CA GLU A 32 17.66 -0.48 5.32
C GLU A 32 17.60 -0.91 6.79
N HIS A 33 17.56 0.03 7.73
CA HIS A 33 17.35 -0.30 9.13
C HIS A 33 16.02 -1.06 9.30
N ARG A 34 14.93 -0.54 8.74
CA ARG A 34 13.61 -1.19 8.75
C ARG A 34 13.64 -2.57 8.11
N LEU A 35 14.29 -2.76 6.96
CA LEU A 35 14.39 -4.06 6.29
C LEU A 35 15.10 -5.12 7.16
N ASN A 36 16.10 -4.68 7.93
CA ASN A 36 16.86 -5.54 8.84
C ASN A 36 16.11 -5.86 10.14
N THR A 37 15.21 -4.97 10.60
CA THR A 37 14.54 -5.11 11.90
C THR A 37 13.05 -5.41 11.82
N CYS A 38 12.42 -5.34 10.65
CA CYS A 38 11.00 -5.59 10.52
C CYS A 38 10.64 -7.05 10.83
N GLY A 39 9.41 -7.26 11.30
CA GLY A 39 8.80 -8.56 11.50
C GLY A 39 9.36 -9.36 12.68
N MET A 40 10.25 -8.78 13.49
CA MET A 40 10.83 -9.45 14.66
C MET A 40 9.85 -9.53 15.84
N GLU A 41 8.98 -8.53 15.98
CA GLU A 41 7.89 -8.53 16.96
C GLU A 41 6.57 -8.99 16.32
N GLY A 42 5.97 -10.01 16.91
CA GLY A 42 4.74 -10.63 16.44
C GLY A 42 3.53 -10.38 17.33
N LEU A 43 2.39 -10.88 16.86
CA LEU A 43 1.16 -10.98 17.64
C LEU A 43 0.97 -12.40 18.19
N PRO A 44 0.10 -12.58 19.19
CA PRO A 44 -0.44 -13.90 19.48
C PRO A 44 -1.05 -14.50 18.21
N ILE A 45 -0.67 -15.74 17.89
CA ILE A 45 -1.20 -16.48 16.74
C ILE A 45 -2.65 -16.85 17.05
N PRO A 46 -3.64 -16.36 16.28
CA PRO A 46 -5.03 -16.67 16.51
C PRO A 46 -5.37 -18.09 16.01
N SER A 47 -6.42 -18.68 16.57
CA SER A 47 -6.99 -19.93 16.06
C SER A 47 -7.88 -19.69 14.84
N SER A 48 -8.53 -20.73 14.32
CA SER A 48 -9.56 -20.59 13.28
C SER A 48 -10.82 -19.87 13.76
N GLU A 49 -11.01 -19.74 15.07
CA GLU A 49 -12.12 -19.00 15.65
C GLU A 49 -11.72 -17.52 15.86
N PRO A 50 -12.62 -16.56 15.58
CA PRO A 50 -12.33 -15.15 15.81
C PRO A 50 -12.05 -14.86 17.29
N THR A 51 -10.88 -14.30 17.58
CA THR A 51 -10.46 -13.99 18.95
C THR A 51 -10.10 -12.53 19.11
N LEU A 52 -10.51 -11.94 20.24
CA LEU A 52 -10.09 -10.58 20.58
C LEU A 52 -8.57 -10.57 20.75
N THR A 53 -7.91 -9.67 20.02
CA THR A 53 -6.46 -9.54 20.05
C THR A 53 -6.09 -8.62 21.21
N ASN A 54 -6.00 -9.18 22.42
CA ASN A 54 -5.51 -8.45 23.59
C ASN A 54 -3.99 -8.39 23.54
N THR A 55 -3.44 -7.29 23.07
CA THR A 55 -1.99 -7.14 22.87
C THR A 55 -1.56 -5.70 23.11
N SER A 56 -0.33 -5.55 23.61
CA SER A 56 0.40 -4.28 23.59
C SER A 56 1.11 -4.05 22.25
N ALA A 57 0.79 -4.83 21.21
CA ALA A 57 1.46 -4.75 19.93
C ALA A 57 1.37 -3.35 19.37
N THR A 58 2.54 -2.86 19.05
CA THR A 58 2.80 -1.44 18.98
C THR A 58 2.57 -0.89 17.58
N TRP A 59 2.25 -1.79 16.65
CA TRP A 59 1.95 -1.50 15.26
C TRP A 59 0.47 -1.66 14.91
N MET A 60 -0.42 -1.99 15.87
CA MET A 60 -1.88 -2.03 15.66
C MET A 60 -2.55 -0.77 16.17
N TRP A 61 -3.14 -0.01 15.25
CA TRP A 61 -3.75 1.29 15.53
C TRP A 61 -5.10 1.40 14.83
N TYR A 62 -5.86 2.43 15.12
CA TYR A 62 -6.99 2.81 14.28
C TYR A 62 -6.88 4.27 13.92
N SER A 63 -7.36 4.61 12.73
CA SER A 63 -7.52 5.99 12.30
C SER A 63 -8.94 6.41 12.52
N GLU A 64 -9.13 7.58 13.12
CA GLU A 64 -10.42 8.18 13.40
C GLU A 64 -10.50 9.52 12.69
N SER A 65 -11.63 9.76 12.02
CA SER A 65 -12.02 11.10 11.61
C SER A 65 -12.83 11.74 12.73
N GLU A 66 -12.48 12.97 13.10
CA GLU A 66 -13.23 13.79 14.07
C GLU A 66 -14.70 14.01 13.63
N PHE A 67 -14.97 13.84 12.33
CA PHE A 67 -16.31 13.91 11.76
C PHE A 67 -16.96 12.54 11.70
N LEU A 68 -18.13 12.42 12.34
CA LEU A 68 -19.01 11.23 12.36
C LEU A 68 -18.42 9.97 13.03
N ASN A 69 -17.30 10.09 13.78
CA ASN A 69 -16.61 8.97 14.44
C ASN A 69 -16.38 7.78 13.50
N GLN A 70 -16.06 8.09 12.23
CA GLN A 70 -15.72 7.07 11.25
C GLN A 70 -14.29 6.63 11.50
N VAL A 71 -14.14 5.31 11.68
CA VAL A 71 -12.87 4.71 12.07
C VAL A 71 -12.44 3.65 11.08
N SER A 72 -11.14 3.51 10.86
CA SER A 72 -10.51 2.49 10.03
C SER A 72 -9.38 1.80 10.78
N GLY A 73 -9.15 0.52 10.50
CA GLY A 73 -7.92 -0.12 10.97
C GLY A 73 -6.70 0.60 10.40
N ALA A 74 -5.66 0.76 11.20
CA ALA A 74 -4.38 1.34 10.81
C ALA A 74 -3.22 0.44 11.28
N THR A 75 -2.13 0.45 10.54
CA THR A 75 -0.95 -0.37 10.86
C THR A 75 0.32 0.43 10.67
N LEU A 76 1.14 0.52 11.71
CA LEU A 76 2.45 1.17 11.64
C LEU A 76 3.38 0.31 10.79
N ILE A 77 3.87 0.82 9.66
CA ILE A 77 4.70 0.08 8.69
C ILE A 77 6.15 0.59 8.64
N SER A 78 6.44 1.72 9.26
CA SER A 78 7.79 2.23 9.52
C SER A 78 7.82 3.07 10.79
N SER A 79 8.90 3.79 11.07
CA SER A 79 8.98 4.65 12.25
C SER A 79 7.96 5.79 12.28
N ARG A 80 7.39 6.20 11.15
CA ARG A 80 6.49 7.38 11.08
C ARG A 80 5.39 7.27 10.02
N HIS A 81 5.17 6.08 9.47
CA HIS A 81 4.17 5.88 8.42
C HIS A 81 3.22 4.75 8.80
N PHE A 82 1.94 5.01 8.59
CA PHE A 82 0.85 4.08 8.77
C PHE A 82 0.21 3.72 7.43
N LEU A 83 -0.14 2.45 7.29
CA LEU A 83 -1.05 1.98 6.24
C LEU A 83 -2.45 1.87 6.81
N THR A 84 -3.43 2.41 6.08
CA THR A 84 -4.86 2.37 6.42
C THR A 84 -5.70 2.38 5.13
N ILE A 85 -7.02 2.53 5.24
CA ILE A 85 -7.96 2.61 4.12
C ILE A 85 -8.78 3.92 4.22
N SER A 86 -9.12 4.51 3.09
CA SER A 86 -9.75 5.84 2.99
C SER A 86 -11.21 5.93 3.46
N ASN A 87 -11.80 4.85 3.98
CA ASN A 87 -13.23 4.81 4.33
C ASN A 87 -13.61 5.65 5.56
N ASN A 88 -12.61 6.18 6.28
CA ASN A 88 -12.79 7.10 7.39
C ASN A 88 -12.84 8.57 6.97
N ILE A 89 -12.40 8.91 5.75
CA ILE A 89 -12.41 10.30 5.22
C ILE A 89 -13.18 10.47 3.91
N LEU A 90 -13.40 9.39 3.16
CA LEU A 90 -14.23 9.35 1.97
C LEU A 90 -15.42 8.40 2.18
N THR A 91 -16.60 8.81 1.71
CA THR A 91 -17.74 7.90 1.56
C THR A 91 -17.53 6.97 0.36
N ASN A 92 -18.34 5.92 0.23
CA ASN A 92 -18.30 5.02 -0.92
C ASN A 92 -18.64 5.69 -2.27
N LYS A 93 -19.08 6.95 -2.26
CA LYS A 93 -19.37 7.76 -3.45
C LYS A 93 -18.28 8.80 -3.75
N MET A 94 -17.08 8.65 -3.18
CA MET A 94 -16.00 9.63 -3.28
C MET A 94 -16.45 11.03 -2.82
N VAL A 95 -17.11 11.10 -1.67
CA VAL A 95 -17.49 12.38 -1.04
C VAL A 95 -16.67 12.53 0.23
N TRP A 96 -16.07 13.69 0.43
CA TRP A 96 -15.37 14.04 1.65
C TRP A 96 -16.32 14.01 2.85
N ILE A 97 -15.97 13.24 3.87
CA ILE A 97 -16.81 13.10 5.06
C ILE A 97 -16.87 14.41 5.87
N HIS A 98 -15.77 15.15 5.93
CA HIS A 98 -15.67 16.35 6.77
C HIS A 98 -16.54 17.53 6.29
N ASN A 99 -16.71 17.71 4.97
CA ASN A 99 -17.43 18.85 4.40
C ASN A 99 -18.55 18.48 3.41
N GLY A 100 -18.71 17.21 3.05
CA GLY A 100 -19.73 16.74 2.11
C GLY A 100 -19.49 17.11 0.64
N SER A 101 -18.34 17.67 0.29
CA SER A 101 -17.99 18.00 -1.10
C SER A 101 -17.50 16.77 -1.88
N ASN A 102 -17.74 16.77 -3.19
CA ASN A 102 -17.28 15.69 -4.07
C ASN A 102 -15.76 15.71 -4.19
N PHE A 103 -15.14 14.56 -3.98
CA PHE A 103 -13.74 14.33 -4.31
C PHE A 103 -13.66 13.81 -5.75
N THR A 104 -12.82 14.46 -6.56
CA THR A 104 -12.50 13.99 -7.91
C THR A 104 -11.00 13.75 -7.98
N PRO A 105 -10.57 12.50 -8.23
CA PRO A 105 -9.16 12.21 -8.33
C PRO A 105 -8.47 12.95 -9.49
N GLU A 106 -7.34 13.60 -9.22
CA GLU A 106 -6.55 14.33 -10.23
C GLU A 106 -5.58 13.39 -10.94
N CYS A 107 -6.12 12.60 -11.86
CA CYS A 107 -5.37 11.55 -12.55
C CYS A 107 -4.80 12.06 -13.87
N SER A 108 -3.59 12.61 -13.80
CA SER A 108 -2.84 13.06 -14.98
C SER A 108 -1.55 12.28 -15.15
N GLY A 109 -1.22 11.95 -16.39
CA GLY A 109 -0.03 11.16 -16.73
C GLY A 109 -0.03 9.77 -16.08
N ASN A 110 1.15 9.35 -15.63
CA ASN A 110 1.36 8.04 -15.00
C ASN A 110 1.22 8.07 -13.47
N ASN A 111 0.75 9.19 -12.89
CA ASN A 111 0.62 9.28 -11.43
C ASN A 111 -0.62 8.49 -10.96
N LEU A 112 -0.38 7.41 -10.21
CA LEU A 112 -1.43 6.55 -9.66
C LEU A 112 -1.90 7.00 -8.27
N HIS A 113 -1.15 7.88 -7.61
CA HIS A 113 -1.35 8.28 -6.22
C HIS A 113 -1.77 9.75 -6.11
N GLN A 114 -2.51 10.09 -5.06
CA GLN A 114 -2.91 11.49 -4.83
C GLN A 114 -2.70 11.88 -3.39
N GLU A 115 -2.09 13.05 -3.18
CA GLU A 115 -1.94 13.66 -1.87
C GLU A 115 -3.30 14.07 -1.31
N VAL A 116 -3.52 13.77 -0.04
CA VAL A 116 -4.73 14.16 0.68
C VAL A 116 -4.61 15.62 1.11
N PRO A 117 -5.60 16.49 0.84
CA PRO A 117 -5.58 17.89 1.23
C PRO A 117 -5.38 18.10 2.74
N GLN A 118 -4.64 19.15 3.11
CA GLN A 118 -4.27 19.42 4.51
C GLN A 118 -5.48 19.59 5.44
N ASP A 119 -6.54 20.24 4.96
CA ASP A 119 -7.79 20.42 5.70
C ASP A 119 -8.48 19.10 6.04
N VAL A 120 -8.24 18.04 5.26
CA VAL A 120 -8.67 16.67 5.57
C VAL A 120 -7.71 15.98 6.54
N ILE A 121 -6.39 16.19 6.38
CA ILE A 121 -5.38 15.65 7.30
C ILE A 121 -5.62 16.14 8.72
N ASP A 122 -5.97 17.41 8.87
CA ASP A 122 -6.24 18.05 10.16
C ASP A 122 -7.45 17.46 10.89
N THR A 123 -8.29 16.65 10.21
CA THR A 123 -9.44 15.95 10.81
C THR A 123 -9.11 14.53 11.26
N LEU A 124 -7.91 14.05 10.97
CA LEU A 124 -7.50 12.67 11.25
C LEU A 124 -6.75 12.58 12.58
N ASN A 125 -7.06 11.55 13.34
CA ASN A 125 -6.28 11.11 14.48
C ASN A 125 -5.87 9.65 14.29
N LEU A 126 -4.66 9.29 14.70
CA LEU A 126 -4.26 7.89 14.86
C LEU A 126 -4.19 7.56 16.33
N ILE A 127 -4.86 6.49 16.73
CA ILE A 127 -4.96 6.10 18.13
C ILE A 127 -4.52 4.65 18.27
N SER A 128 -3.62 4.40 19.22
CA SER A 128 -3.10 3.07 19.51
C SER A 128 -4.22 2.22 20.09
N PHE A 129 -4.30 0.96 19.68
CA PHE A 129 -5.36 0.05 20.12
C PHE A 129 -5.41 -0.14 21.64
N ASP A 130 -4.26 -0.07 22.32
CA ASP A 130 -4.18 -0.16 23.78
C ASP A 130 -4.67 1.10 24.51
N CYS A 131 -5.21 2.08 23.78
CA CYS A 131 -6.03 3.19 24.27
C CYS A 131 -7.48 2.96 23.83
N GLN A 132 -8.32 2.44 24.73
CA GLN A 132 -9.76 2.46 24.53
C GLN A 132 -10.31 3.79 25.06
N PRO A 133 -11.24 4.47 24.37
CA PRO A 133 -11.85 5.70 24.86
C PRO A 133 -12.72 5.39 26.09
N SER A 134 -12.13 5.52 27.27
CA SER A 134 -12.86 5.68 28.53
C SER A 134 -12.48 7.04 29.13
N GLU A 135 -13.44 7.69 29.79
CA GLU A 135 -13.32 9.05 30.35
C GLU A 135 -12.15 9.20 31.36
N GLU A 136 -11.57 8.10 31.83
CA GLU A 136 -10.46 8.06 32.79
C GLU A 136 -9.10 7.64 32.18
N SER A 137 -9.03 7.41 30.86
CA SER A 137 -7.81 6.90 30.22
C SER A 137 -6.81 8.04 29.89
N ASN A 138 -5.60 7.96 30.46
CA ASN A 138 -4.48 8.86 30.13
C ASN A 138 -3.87 8.53 28.75
N CYS A 139 -4.64 8.74 27.68
CA CYS A 139 -4.26 8.41 26.31
C CYS A 139 -3.38 9.44 25.59
N LYS A 140 -2.97 10.52 26.26
CA LYS A 140 -2.18 11.62 25.65
C LYS A 140 -0.88 11.19 24.97
N ASN A 141 -0.32 10.03 25.31
CA ASN A 141 0.90 9.47 24.70
C ASN A 141 0.62 8.27 23.77
N LYS A 142 -0.65 8.03 23.42
CA LYS A 142 -1.12 6.90 22.62
C LYS A 142 -1.82 7.35 21.34
N THR A 143 -1.68 8.62 21.01
CA THR A 143 -2.13 9.21 19.75
C THR A 143 -0.92 9.59 18.90
N ALA A 144 -1.08 9.58 17.59
CA ALA A 144 -0.11 10.12 16.64
C ALA A 144 -0.83 11.16 15.79
N LYS A 145 -0.16 12.28 15.52
CA LYS A 145 -0.70 13.39 14.76
C LYS A 145 -0.34 13.24 13.28
N PRO A 146 -1.32 13.01 12.39
CA PRO A 146 -1.10 13.03 10.95
C PRO A 146 -0.58 14.38 10.48
N ILE A 147 0.41 14.37 9.59
CA ILE A 147 0.97 15.56 8.95
C ILE A 147 0.92 15.48 7.43
N LYS A 148 0.77 14.27 6.88
CA LYS A 148 0.65 14.06 5.44
C LYS A 148 -0.08 12.75 5.16
N ALA A 149 -0.81 12.66 4.06
CA ALA A 149 -1.30 11.37 3.58
C ALA A 149 -1.41 11.30 2.06
N TYR A 150 -1.42 10.07 1.55
CA TYR A 150 -1.56 9.76 0.14
C TYR A 150 -2.55 8.63 -0.06
N PHE A 151 -3.52 8.83 -0.95
CA PHE A 151 -4.30 7.74 -1.52
C PHE A 151 -3.45 6.96 -2.52
N LEU A 152 -3.24 5.68 -2.25
CA LEU A 152 -2.50 4.79 -3.14
C LEU A 152 -3.40 4.22 -4.23
N ASN A 153 -2.96 4.29 -5.49
CA ASN A 153 -3.67 3.72 -6.65
C ASN A 153 -5.09 4.27 -6.82
N ILE A 154 -5.44 5.42 -6.25
CA ILE A 154 -6.76 6.05 -6.42
C ILE A 154 -7.06 6.37 -7.89
N CYS A 155 -6.01 6.55 -8.70
CA CYS A 155 -6.11 6.81 -10.12
C CYS A 155 -6.15 5.56 -10.99
N ASP A 156 -5.88 4.39 -10.40
CA ASP A 156 -5.88 3.10 -11.09
C ASP A 156 -7.30 2.70 -11.55
N PRO A 157 -7.46 2.16 -12.78
CA PRO A 157 -8.77 1.75 -13.30
C PRO A 157 -9.51 0.71 -12.45
N PHE A 158 -8.82 -0.15 -11.72
CA PHE A 158 -9.46 -1.09 -10.80
C PHE A 158 -10.07 -0.37 -9.60
N VAL A 159 -9.32 0.51 -8.94
CA VAL A 159 -9.79 1.24 -7.76
C VAL A 159 -10.93 2.17 -8.15
N LYS A 160 -10.77 2.94 -9.23
CA LYS A 160 -11.80 3.87 -9.72
C LYS A 160 -13.14 3.18 -9.99
N ARG A 161 -13.12 2.05 -10.68
CA ARG A 161 -14.35 1.33 -11.06
C ARG A 161 -15.03 0.65 -9.87
N ASN A 162 -14.28 0.29 -8.83
CA ASN A 162 -14.79 -0.50 -7.71
C ASN A 162 -14.81 0.26 -6.38
N PHE A 163 -14.55 1.57 -6.37
CA PHE A 163 -14.34 2.36 -5.15
C PHE A 163 -15.50 2.25 -4.15
N GLU A 164 -16.73 2.08 -4.66
CA GLU A 164 -17.92 1.88 -3.84
C GLU A 164 -17.85 0.66 -2.90
N ILE A 165 -16.95 -0.28 -3.20
CA ILE A 165 -16.73 -1.51 -2.45
C ILE A 165 -15.34 -1.50 -1.78
N VAL A 166 -14.29 -1.13 -2.53
CA VAL A 166 -12.90 -1.39 -2.13
C VAL A 166 -12.15 -0.20 -1.53
N TYR A 167 -12.70 1.02 -1.59
CA TYR A 167 -12.01 2.23 -1.15
C TYR A 167 -10.55 2.34 -1.66
N SER A 168 -9.77 3.31 -1.23
CA SER A 168 -8.35 3.41 -1.58
C SER A 168 -7.49 3.12 -0.36
N PRO A 169 -6.43 2.29 -0.47
CA PRO A 169 -5.40 2.24 0.56
C PRO A 169 -4.80 3.63 0.73
N MET A 170 -4.42 3.97 1.95
CA MET A 170 -3.88 5.27 2.30
C MET A 170 -2.63 5.10 3.14
N ILE A 171 -1.58 5.83 2.78
CA ILE A 171 -0.39 6.01 3.62
C ILE A 171 -0.52 7.32 4.37
N VAL A 172 -0.36 7.28 5.69
CA VAL A 172 -0.40 8.44 6.57
C VAL A 172 0.97 8.61 7.23
N GLU A 173 1.59 9.76 7.03
CA GLU A 173 2.77 10.20 7.74
C GLU A 173 2.37 10.95 9.01
N VAL A 174 3.10 10.73 10.10
CA VAL A 174 2.87 11.37 11.41
C VAL A 174 4.08 12.16 11.89
N GLU A 175 3.83 13.12 12.78
CA GLU A 175 4.87 13.94 13.40
C GLU A 175 5.77 13.12 14.33
N GLU A 176 5.19 12.14 15.02
CA GLU A 176 5.89 11.29 15.99
C GLU A 176 6.76 10.22 15.32
N VAL A 177 7.94 9.99 15.90
CA VAL A 177 8.85 8.92 15.48
C VAL A 177 8.79 7.77 16.49
N TYR A 178 8.41 6.60 16.01
CA TYR A 178 8.34 5.36 16.76
C TYR A 178 9.56 4.46 16.48
N THR A 179 10.22 3.99 17.53
CA THR A 179 11.41 3.14 17.43
C THR A 179 11.08 1.64 17.52
N LYS A 180 9.80 1.28 17.42
CA LYS A 180 9.32 -0.07 17.69
C LYS A 180 9.31 -0.90 16.41
N SER A 181 9.47 -2.22 16.53
CA SER A 181 9.47 -3.12 15.37
C SER A 181 8.11 -3.07 14.67
N THR A 182 8.13 -2.85 13.36
CA THR A 182 6.95 -2.95 12.49
C THR A 182 6.95 -4.29 11.75
N PRO A 183 5.81 -4.81 11.30
CA PRO A 183 5.80 -5.94 10.39
C PRO A 183 6.50 -5.57 9.08
N CYS A 184 7.06 -6.57 8.41
CA CYS A 184 7.60 -6.37 7.07
C CYS A 184 6.49 -6.18 6.05
N LEU A 185 6.86 -5.67 4.88
CA LEU A 185 6.00 -5.66 3.71
C LEU A 185 6.55 -6.74 2.77
N ASP A 186 5.74 -7.77 2.51
CA ASP A 186 6.08 -8.83 1.57
C ASP A 186 4.93 -8.97 0.58
N GLY A 187 5.22 -9.30 -0.66
CA GLY A 187 4.18 -9.49 -1.66
C GLY A 187 4.41 -10.68 -2.58
N GLY A 188 5.49 -11.46 -2.36
CA GLY A 188 5.78 -12.68 -3.09
C GLY A 188 4.97 -13.88 -2.58
N ILE A 189 3.96 -14.30 -3.34
CA ILE A 189 3.05 -15.41 -2.95
C ILE A 189 3.74 -16.76 -2.86
N SER A 190 4.82 -16.95 -3.62
CA SER A 190 5.59 -18.20 -3.70
C SER A 190 6.29 -18.61 -2.39
N ASN A 191 6.19 -17.80 -1.33
CA ASN A 191 6.90 -18.00 -0.08
C ASN A 191 6.04 -17.83 1.19
N PHE A 192 4.71 -17.80 1.09
CA PHE A 192 3.89 -17.56 2.27
C PHE A 192 3.80 -18.78 3.20
N GLY A 193 3.92 -18.52 4.50
CA GLY A 193 3.62 -19.48 5.57
C GLY A 193 2.13 -19.46 5.94
N ASP A 194 1.82 -19.70 7.22
CA ASP A 194 0.44 -19.59 7.72
C ASP A 194 -0.08 -18.15 7.58
N PHE A 195 -1.41 -18.02 7.38
CA PHE A 195 -2.08 -16.75 7.14
C PHE A 195 -2.99 -16.36 8.31
N TYR A 196 -2.92 -15.08 8.68
CA TYR A 196 -3.70 -14.52 9.77
C TYR A 196 -4.29 -13.18 9.37
N SER A 197 -5.60 -13.02 9.56
CA SER A 197 -6.29 -11.75 9.37
C SER A 197 -6.45 -11.07 10.73
N TYR A 198 -6.03 -9.80 10.83
CA TYR A 198 -6.31 -8.96 11.98
C TYR A 198 -7.19 -7.79 11.56
N ARG A 199 -8.43 -7.74 12.05
CA ARG A 199 -9.42 -6.75 11.62
C ARG A 199 -9.90 -5.90 12.78
N PHE A 200 -9.90 -4.60 12.61
CA PHE A 200 -10.43 -3.65 13.57
C PHE A 200 -11.96 -3.63 13.47
N TRP A 201 -12.62 -3.89 14.59
CA TRP A 201 -14.07 -3.80 14.72
C TRP A 201 -14.41 -2.64 15.65
N SER A 202 -15.15 -1.65 15.18
CA SER A 202 -15.39 -0.39 15.92
C SER A 202 -16.05 -0.59 17.29
N ASN A 203 -16.73 -1.72 17.51
CA ASN A 203 -17.41 -2.06 18.77
C ASN A 203 -16.64 -3.04 19.66
N LYS A 204 -15.54 -3.63 19.19
CA LYS A 204 -14.81 -4.69 19.92
C LYS A 204 -13.30 -4.48 19.97
N GLY A 205 -12.72 -3.73 19.04
CA GLY A 205 -11.28 -3.68 18.84
C GLY A 205 -10.80 -4.65 17.77
N PHE A 206 -9.50 -4.99 17.82
CA PHE A 206 -8.92 -5.90 16.85
C PHE A 206 -9.28 -7.37 17.10
N ILE A 207 -9.74 -8.05 16.06
CA ILE A 207 -10.05 -9.47 16.05
C ILE A 207 -9.08 -10.18 15.13
N GLY A 208 -8.38 -11.18 15.68
CA GLY A 208 -7.44 -12.02 14.97
C GLY A 208 -8.08 -13.35 14.62
N MET A 209 -7.78 -13.87 13.42
CA MET A 209 -8.23 -15.18 12.98
C MET A 209 -7.25 -15.81 11.99
N SER A 210 -7.02 -17.11 12.11
CA SER A 210 -6.35 -17.89 11.07
C SER A 210 -7.27 -18.06 9.86
N VAL A 211 -6.75 -17.78 8.66
CA VAL A 211 -7.50 -17.78 7.41
C VAL A 211 -6.84 -18.66 6.37
N LYS A 212 -7.60 -19.08 5.35
CA LYS A 212 -7.06 -19.72 4.15
C LYS A 212 -7.17 -18.78 2.97
N VAL A 213 -6.15 -18.72 2.13
CA VAL A 213 -6.22 -18.03 0.84
C VAL A 213 -7.10 -18.85 -0.10
N ASN A 214 -8.13 -18.21 -0.65
CA ASN A 214 -9.06 -18.83 -1.58
C ASN A 214 -8.63 -18.58 -3.03
N LYS A 215 -8.31 -17.32 -3.35
CA LYS A 215 -7.78 -16.92 -4.66
C LYS A 215 -6.78 -15.79 -4.51
N THR A 216 -5.88 -15.72 -5.48
CA THR A 216 -4.97 -14.60 -5.61
C THR A 216 -5.00 -14.08 -7.04
N HIS A 217 -5.19 -12.77 -7.16
CA HIS A 217 -5.20 -12.02 -8.41
C HIS A 217 -3.99 -11.07 -8.42
N GLU A 218 -3.79 -10.36 -9.51
CA GLU A 218 -2.68 -9.40 -9.65
C GLU A 218 -2.66 -8.36 -8.52
N ASN A 219 -3.82 -7.77 -8.22
CA ASN A 219 -3.98 -6.67 -7.29
C ASN A 219 -4.61 -7.07 -5.94
N SER A 220 -5.13 -8.29 -5.81
CA SER A 220 -5.94 -8.68 -4.66
C SER A 220 -5.75 -10.12 -4.20
N ILE A 221 -6.03 -10.36 -2.92
CA ILE A 221 -6.10 -11.68 -2.28
C ILE A 221 -7.49 -11.82 -1.71
N THR A 222 -8.11 -12.97 -1.97
CA THR A 222 -9.34 -13.36 -1.26
C THR A 222 -9.01 -14.47 -0.27
N VAL A 223 -9.55 -14.35 0.93
CA VAL A 223 -9.39 -15.35 1.99
C VAL A 223 -10.75 -15.80 2.50
N THR A 224 -10.77 -16.91 3.24
CA THR A 224 -11.94 -17.37 3.98
C THR A 224 -12.49 -16.24 4.84
N GLY A 225 -13.73 -15.87 4.54
CA GLY A 225 -14.46 -14.85 5.25
C GLY A 225 -14.98 -15.34 6.60
N PHE A 226 -15.22 -14.37 7.45
CA PHE A 226 -15.78 -14.54 8.77
C PHE A 226 -16.78 -13.42 8.99
N THR A 227 -17.74 -13.68 9.87
CA THR A 227 -18.99 -12.93 10.05
C THR A 227 -18.85 -11.43 9.75
N ASN A 228 -19.55 -10.96 8.71
CA ASN A 228 -19.59 -9.56 8.34
C ASN A 228 -20.38 -8.78 9.39
N SER A 229 -19.69 -8.32 10.42
CA SER A 229 -20.24 -7.29 11.28
C SER A 229 -20.21 -5.97 10.52
N GLY A 230 -21.30 -5.21 10.53
CA GLY A 230 -21.31 -3.81 10.10
C GLY A 230 -20.33 -2.91 10.90
N ALA A 231 -19.67 -3.46 11.93
CA ALA A 231 -18.60 -2.82 12.69
C ALA A 231 -17.19 -3.11 12.17
N ASP A 232 -17.00 -4.01 11.19
CA ASP A 232 -15.70 -4.32 10.59
C ASP A 232 -15.17 -3.10 9.80
N ARG A 233 -13.94 -2.70 10.10
CA ARG A 233 -13.26 -1.50 9.58
C ARG A 233 -11.86 -1.81 9.04
N GLY A 234 -11.59 -3.07 8.74
CA GLY A 234 -10.40 -3.47 7.99
C GLY A 234 -9.17 -3.70 8.86
N GLY A 235 -8.03 -3.91 8.20
CA GLY A 235 -6.76 -4.23 8.84
C GLY A 235 -5.88 -5.15 7.98
N PRO A 236 -4.72 -5.57 8.48
CA PRO A 236 -3.75 -6.32 7.71
C PRO A 236 -4.08 -7.82 7.59
N LEU A 237 -3.72 -8.39 6.45
CA LEU A 237 -3.49 -9.81 6.25
C LEU A 237 -2.00 -10.08 6.42
N ILE A 238 -1.68 -10.95 7.37
CA ILE A 238 -0.33 -11.29 7.78
C ILE A 238 0.03 -12.69 7.31
N SER A 239 1.28 -12.88 6.88
CA SER A 239 1.92 -14.18 6.81
C SER A 239 3.09 -14.24 7.78
N VAL A 240 3.30 -15.41 8.40
CA VAL A 240 4.45 -15.66 9.27
C VAL A 240 5.30 -16.77 8.66
N LYS A 241 6.54 -16.44 8.32
CA LYS A 241 7.54 -17.41 7.83
C LYS A 241 8.86 -17.15 8.55
N ASP A 242 9.52 -18.22 9.00
CA ASP A 242 10.80 -18.14 9.72
C ASP A 242 10.76 -17.17 10.92
N LYS A 243 9.61 -17.14 11.61
CA LYS A 243 9.28 -16.21 12.72
C LYS A 243 9.24 -14.74 12.34
N LYS A 244 9.30 -14.40 11.05
CA LYS A 244 9.20 -13.05 10.51
C LYS A 244 7.76 -12.75 10.12
N TRP A 245 7.21 -11.68 10.69
CA TRP A 245 5.84 -11.22 10.46
C TRP A 245 5.80 -10.25 9.29
N SER A 246 5.02 -10.57 8.26
CA SER A 246 4.90 -9.75 7.05
C SER A 246 3.44 -9.44 6.73
N ILE A 247 3.13 -8.18 6.44
CA ILE A 247 1.88 -7.78 5.79
C ILE A 247 1.98 -8.19 4.33
N ILE A 248 1.05 -9.05 3.91
CA ILE A 248 0.95 -9.54 2.52
C ILE A 248 -0.26 -8.97 1.79
N GLY A 249 -1.23 -8.51 2.56
CA GLY A 249 -2.37 -7.79 2.03
C GLY A 249 -2.91 -6.80 3.04
N TYR A 250 -3.60 -5.79 2.55
CA TYR A 250 -4.29 -4.80 3.38
C TYR A 250 -5.73 -4.68 2.95
N ASP A 251 -6.64 -4.56 3.92
CA ASP A 251 -8.08 -4.58 3.64
C ASP A 251 -8.46 -3.68 2.48
N ALA A 252 -9.26 -4.23 1.57
CA ALA A 252 -9.89 -3.49 0.50
C ALA A 252 -11.35 -3.20 0.87
N THR A 253 -12.06 -4.18 1.39
CA THR A 253 -13.51 -4.05 1.51
C THR A 253 -13.95 -3.26 2.73
N GLY A 254 -14.60 -2.13 2.50
CA GLY A 254 -15.49 -1.54 3.50
C GLY A 254 -16.62 -2.51 3.87
N ALA A 255 -17.36 -2.22 4.94
CA ALA A 255 -18.39 -3.07 5.55
C ALA A 255 -19.59 -3.47 4.65
N PHE A 256 -19.51 -3.30 3.33
CA PHE A 256 -20.62 -3.31 2.36
C PHE A 256 -20.71 -4.58 1.50
N LEU A 257 -19.74 -5.49 1.54
CA LEU A 257 -19.99 -6.81 0.97
C LEU A 257 -21.01 -7.54 1.86
N GLY A 258 -22.12 -7.98 1.26
CA GLY A 258 -23.14 -8.82 1.91
C GLY A 258 -22.52 -10.11 2.48
N GLU A 259 -23.33 -11.06 2.96
CA GLU A 259 -22.89 -12.34 3.57
C GLU A 259 -22.04 -13.27 2.65
N SER A 260 -21.26 -12.74 1.70
CA SER A 260 -20.25 -13.47 0.96
C SER A 260 -19.19 -14.02 1.93
N SER A 261 -18.88 -15.29 1.75
CA SER A 261 -17.96 -16.06 2.58
C SER A 261 -16.48 -15.72 2.36
N ASN A 262 -16.15 -14.64 1.65
CA ASN A 262 -14.76 -14.27 1.31
C ASN A 262 -14.44 -12.83 1.69
N LYS A 263 -13.24 -12.59 2.21
CA LYS A 263 -12.71 -11.25 2.50
C LYS A 263 -11.64 -10.88 1.50
N TRP A 264 -11.63 -9.62 1.07
CA TRP A 264 -10.72 -9.13 0.04
C TRP A 264 -9.68 -8.19 0.64
N PHE A 265 -8.45 -8.36 0.17
CA PHE A 265 -7.30 -7.55 0.54
C PHE A 265 -6.61 -7.08 -0.73
N TYR A 266 -6.17 -5.84 -0.78
CA TYR A 266 -5.18 -5.40 -1.74
C TYR A 266 -3.87 -6.15 -1.47
N ARG A 267 -3.22 -6.63 -2.53
CA ARG A 267 -1.88 -7.21 -2.43
C ARG A 267 -0.89 -6.12 -2.09
N VAL A 268 -0.10 -6.33 -1.04
CA VAL A 268 1.01 -5.41 -0.74
C VAL A 268 1.97 -5.35 -1.92
N GLU A 269 2.22 -6.47 -2.61
CA GLU A 269 3.04 -6.50 -3.84
C GLU A 269 2.63 -5.43 -4.86
N TRP A 270 1.33 -5.29 -5.09
CA TRP A 270 0.78 -4.35 -6.06
C TRP A 270 0.86 -2.90 -5.56
N LEU A 271 0.89 -2.70 -4.24
CA LEU A 271 1.03 -1.38 -3.62
C LEU A 271 2.48 -0.94 -3.43
N LYS A 272 3.47 -1.85 -3.52
CA LYS A 272 4.87 -1.61 -3.14
C LYS A 272 5.49 -0.40 -3.81
N ASN A 273 5.30 -0.25 -5.12
CA ASN A 273 5.87 0.88 -5.86
C ASN A 273 5.33 2.21 -5.34
N GLY A 274 4.02 2.30 -5.13
CA GLY A 274 3.39 3.49 -4.56
C GLY A 274 3.81 3.77 -3.12
N ILE A 275 3.88 2.73 -2.29
CA ILE A 275 4.37 2.84 -0.92
C ILE A 275 5.81 3.39 -0.92
N CYS A 276 6.70 2.81 -1.71
CA CYS A 276 8.08 3.27 -1.87
C CYS A 276 8.14 4.71 -2.38
N GLU A 277 7.37 5.03 -3.41
CA GLU A 277 7.35 6.37 -4.00
C GLU A 277 6.92 7.43 -3.00
N VAL A 278 5.84 7.22 -2.23
CA VAL A 278 5.31 8.28 -1.35
C VAL A 278 5.94 8.31 0.04
N SER A 279 6.53 7.21 0.51
CA SER A 279 7.02 7.08 1.89
C SER A 279 8.49 6.66 2.03
N GLY A 280 9.18 6.29 0.94
CA GLY A 280 10.54 5.76 1.00
C GLY A 280 10.64 4.34 1.58
N ILE A 281 9.51 3.67 1.83
CA ILE A 281 9.47 2.28 2.29
C ILE A 281 9.57 1.36 1.07
N CYS A 282 10.79 0.93 0.77
CA CYS A 282 11.12 0.19 -0.44
C CYS A 282 11.67 -1.21 -0.11
N ASP A 283 11.58 -2.13 -1.06
CA ASP A 283 12.29 -3.40 -1.00
C ASP A 283 13.78 -3.20 -1.28
N ARG A 284 14.59 -4.22 -0.96
CA ARG A 284 15.97 -4.24 -1.44
C ARG A 284 15.95 -4.34 -2.94
N VAL A 285 16.67 -3.43 -3.60
CA VAL A 285 17.00 -3.61 -5.01
C VAL A 285 17.86 -4.87 -5.08
N GLU A 286 17.36 -5.92 -5.72
CA GLU A 286 18.21 -7.04 -6.10
C GLU A 286 19.24 -6.51 -7.11
N THR A 287 20.43 -6.17 -6.63
CA THR A 287 21.59 -6.03 -7.51
C THR A 287 21.82 -7.39 -8.15
N LEU A 288 21.32 -7.55 -9.38
CA LEU A 288 21.74 -8.65 -10.24
C LEU A 288 23.26 -8.65 -10.27
N PRO A 289 23.94 -9.80 -10.07
CA PRO A 289 25.38 -9.86 -10.16
C PRO A 289 25.81 -9.32 -11.53
N PRO A 290 26.88 -8.51 -11.61
CA PRO A 290 27.35 -8.00 -12.88
C PRO A 290 27.61 -9.17 -13.82
N VAL A 291 26.96 -9.16 -14.99
CA VAL A 291 27.21 -10.13 -16.04
C VAL A 291 28.64 -9.93 -16.49
N THR A 292 29.55 -10.75 -15.97
CA THR A 292 30.94 -10.79 -16.41
C THR A 292 30.96 -11.27 -17.86
N THR A 293 30.91 -10.34 -18.81
CA THR A 293 31.12 -10.63 -20.23
C THR A 293 32.58 -11.00 -20.39
N THR A 294 32.87 -12.30 -20.36
CA THR A 294 34.18 -12.84 -20.68
C THR A 294 34.30 -12.79 -22.21
N PHE A 295 34.98 -11.75 -22.72
CA PHE A 295 35.40 -11.72 -24.11
C PHE A 295 36.54 -12.71 -24.30
N THR A 296 36.22 -13.91 -24.76
CA THR A 296 37.21 -14.87 -25.28
C THR A 296 37.72 -14.33 -26.61
N THR A 297 38.94 -13.80 -26.63
CA THR A 297 39.59 -13.35 -27.87
C THR A 297 40.17 -14.59 -28.57
N GLU A 298 39.54 -15.04 -29.65
CA GLU A 298 40.12 -16.08 -30.52
C GLU A 298 41.25 -15.48 -31.37
N LEU A 299 42.47 -15.93 -31.11
CA LEU A 299 43.67 -15.57 -31.87
C LEU A 299 43.68 -16.37 -33.19
N THR A 300 43.21 -15.77 -34.28
CA THR A 300 43.31 -16.39 -35.61
C THR A 300 44.70 -16.11 -36.19
N THR A 301 45.51 -17.16 -36.34
CA THR A 301 46.78 -17.12 -37.07
C THR A 301 46.50 -17.53 -38.51
N THR A 302 46.75 -16.68 -39.50
CA THR A 302 46.71 -17.09 -40.92
C THR A 302 47.89 -16.51 -41.69
N VAL A 303 48.53 -17.43 -42.41
CA VAL A 303 49.80 -17.31 -43.12
C VAL A 303 49.62 -16.56 -44.44
N THR A 304 50.67 -15.80 -44.77
CA THR A 304 50.86 -14.96 -45.95
C THR A 304 50.88 -15.75 -47.27
N THR A 305 50.17 -15.26 -48.29
CA THR A 305 50.68 -15.34 -49.68
C THR A 305 50.27 -14.11 -50.48
N SER A 306 51.28 -13.58 -51.16
CA SER A 306 51.33 -12.42 -52.05
C SER A 306 50.34 -12.48 -53.21
N GLU A 307 49.69 -11.36 -53.54
CA GLU A 307 49.73 -10.82 -54.90
C GLU A 307 49.35 -9.34 -54.99
N LEU A 308 49.93 -8.74 -56.01
CA LEU A 308 50.18 -7.34 -56.29
C LEU A 308 48.98 -6.68 -56.99
N SER A 309 48.76 -5.40 -56.71
CA SER A 309 48.57 -4.31 -57.70
C SER A 309 47.40 -3.36 -57.43
N GLU A 310 47.82 -2.11 -57.20
CA GLU A 310 47.35 -0.87 -57.81
C GLU A 310 45.96 -0.28 -57.54
N ASN A 311 46.09 0.95 -57.00
CA ASN A 311 45.44 2.19 -57.42
C ASN A 311 44.12 2.56 -56.71
N LEU A 312 44.16 3.62 -55.88
CA LEU A 312 43.90 5.04 -56.24
C LEU A 312 42.40 5.22 -56.56
N ARG A 313 41.63 6.18 -56.06
CA ARG A 313 41.90 7.45 -55.38
C ARG A 313 40.50 8.07 -55.07
N THR A 314 40.39 8.89 -54.01
CA THR A 314 39.63 10.18 -53.92
C THR A 314 38.11 10.20 -54.26
N THR A 315 37.21 10.94 -53.61
CA THR A 315 37.25 12.06 -52.66
C THR A 315 35.81 12.41 -52.26
N MET A 316 35.66 12.97 -51.06
CA MET A 316 34.84 14.15 -50.68
C MET A 316 33.58 14.50 -51.50
N ASP A 317 32.45 14.71 -50.84
CA ASP A 317 32.16 16.06 -50.31
C ASP A 317 30.92 16.10 -49.39
N SER A 318 31.06 16.88 -48.31
CA SER A 318 30.00 17.54 -47.52
C SER A 318 29.51 18.78 -48.32
N PRO A 319 28.39 19.49 -48.05
CA PRO A 319 28.04 20.01 -46.71
C PRO A 319 26.54 20.21 -46.37
N THR A 320 26.32 20.24 -45.05
CA THR A 320 25.37 21.04 -44.25
C THR A 320 24.31 21.90 -44.94
N THR A 321 23.04 21.71 -44.56
CA THR A 321 22.10 22.82 -44.27
C THR A 321 20.92 22.36 -43.41
N LEU A 322 20.77 22.98 -42.22
CA LEU A 322 19.58 22.93 -41.37
C LEU A 322 18.52 23.90 -41.91
N PRO A 323 17.23 23.55 -41.83
CA PRO A 323 16.26 24.51 -41.31
C PRO A 323 15.35 23.92 -40.22
N ALA A 324 14.81 24.86 -39.44
CA ALA A 324 13.99 24.70 -38.25
C ALA A 324 12.53 24.28 -38.54
N ASN A 325 11.88 23.80 -37.47
CA ASN A 325 10.44 23.58 -37.28
C ASN A 325 9.75 22.57 -38.21
N LEU A 326 9.65 21.33 -37.73
CA LEU A 326 8.55 20.42 -38.04
C LEU A 326 8.07 19.80 -36.71
N GLU A 327 6.83 20.11 -36.32
CA GLU A 327 6.08 19.29 -35.38
C GLU A 327 5.98 17.86 -35.94
N PRO A 328 6.22 16.80 -35.15
CA PRO A 328 5.91 15.45 -35.60
C PRO A 328 4.38 15.30 -35.61
N GLU A 329 3.82 15.21 -36.81
CA GLU A 329 2.50 14.62 -37.06
C GLU A 329 2.62 13.12 -36.72
N TYR A 330 2.10 12.74 -35.56
CA TYR A 330 2.10 11.34 -35.12
C TYR A 330 1.03 10.57 -35.89
N ASP A 331 1.49 9.64 -36.73
CA ASP A 331 0.68 8.61 -37.37
C ASP A 331 0.12 7.68 -36.28
N TYR A 332 -1.21 7.65 -36.14
CA TYR A 332 -1.94 7.00 -35.05
C TYR A 332 -2.35 5.55 -35.36
N ASP A 333 -1.70 4.89 -36.31
CA ASP A 333 -2.10 3.56 -36.76
C ASP A 333 -0.98 2.51 -36.64
N GLU A 334 -0.38 2.35 -35.46
CA GLU A 334 0.38 1.12 -35.13
C GLU A 334 0.50 0.88 -33.61
N TYR A 335 -0.63 0.60 -32.94
CA TYR A 335 -0.63 -0.21 -31.71
C TYR A 335 -1.28 -1.55 -32.04
N GLU A 336 -0.45 -2.51 -32.43
CA GLU A 336 -0.83 -3.92 -32.48
C GLU A 336 -1.28 -4.40 -31.09
N ASP A 337 -2.53 -4.86 -31.05
CA ASP A 337 -3.09 -5.91 -30.19
C ASP A 337 -2.42 -6.17 -28.84
N TYR A 338 -2.86 -5.43 -27.81
CA TYR A 338 -2.96 -6.01 -26.48
C TYR A 338 -3.90 -7.23 -26.58
N PRO A 339 -3.51 -8.43 -26.11
CA PRO A 339 -4.45 -9.52 -25.94
C PRO A 339 -5.45 -9.11 -24.86
N THR A 340 -6.55 -8.52 -25.30
CA THR A 340 -7.77 -8.37 -24.52
C THR A 340 -8.34 -9.76 -24.31
N ASN A 341 -7.80 -10.46 -23.33
CA ASN A 341 -8.45 -11.65 -22.82
C ASN A 341 -9.67 -11.19 -22.01
N SER A 342 -10.73 -10.78 -22.73
CA SER A 342 -11.99 -10.27 -22.19
C SER A 342 -12.64 -11.28 -21.24
N GLU A 343 -12.29 -12.56 -21.41
CA GLU A 343 -12.77 -13.67 -20.59
C GLU A 343 -12.35 -13.54 -19.11
N TYR A 344 -11.16 -13.02 -18.80
CA TYR A 344 -10.71 -12.86 -17.40
C TYR A 344 -11.29 -11.62 -16.71
N LEU A 345 -11.44 -10.52 -17.44
CA LEU A 345 -12.03 -9.26 -16.95
C LEU A 345 -13.55 -9.37 -16.75
N GLU A 346 -14.23 -10.12 -17.61
CA GLU A 346 -15.66 -10.38 -17.51
C GLU A 346 -15.96 -11.37 -16.37
N LEU A 347 -15.05 -12.30 -16.07
CA LEU A 347 -15.15 -13.21 -14.91
C LEU A 347 -15.08 -12.47 -13.57
N ASP A 348 -14.16 -11.50 -13.41
CA ASP A 348 -14.03 -10.73 -12.17
C ASP A 348 -15.24 -9.79 -11.95
N TYR A 349 -15.78 -9.19 -13.01
CA TYR A 349 -16.99 -8.36 -12.92
C TYR A 349 -18.27 -9.19 -12.72
N LYS A 350 -18.43 -10.30 -13.46
CA LYS A 350 -19.56 -11.22 -13.28
C LYS A 350 -19.57 -11.83 -11.89
N PHE A 351 -18.40 -12.17 -11.33
CA PHE A 351 -18.28 -12.66 -9.96
C PHE A 351 -18.65 -11.59 -8.91
N LEU A 352 -18.22 -10.34 -9.11
CA LEU A 352 -18.61 -9.21 -8.25
C LEU A 352 -20.13 -9.01 -8.29
N MET A 353 -20.72 -9.01 -9.50
CA MET A 353 -22.15 -8.83 -9.70
C MET A 353 -22.99 -10.02 -9.22
N ASP A 354 -22.53 -11.26 -9.38
CA ASP A 354 -23.22 -12.46 -8.86
C ASP A 354 -23.24 -12.46 -7.33
N THR A 355 -22.18 -11.94 -6.69
CA THR A 355 -22.09 -11.78 -5.23
C THR A 355 -23.05 -10.71 -4.70
N VAL A 356 -23.18 -9.59 -5.42
CA VAL A 356 -24.12 -8.49 -5.07
C VAL A 356 -25.57 -8.88 -5.38
N ALA A 357 -25.83 -9.53 -6.51
CA ALA A 357 -27.16 -9.98 -6.93
C ALA A 357 -27.74 -11.05 -5.99
N GLY A 358 -26.90 -11.95 -5.46
CA GLY A 358 -27.30 -12.92 -4.43
C GLY A 358 -27.79 -12.30 -3.12
N SER A 359 -27.33 -11.08 -2.79
CA SER A 359 -27.73 -10.33 -1.60
C SER A 359 -29.00 -9.49 -1.81
N SER A 360 -29.27 -9.06 -3.04
CA SER A 360 -30.37 -8.13 -3.37
C SER A 360 -31.77 -8.73 -3.24
N SER A 361 -31.96 -10.06 -3.33
CA SER A 361 -33.31 -10.65 -3.33
C SER A 361 -33.95 -10.81 -1.94
N ARG A 362 -33.15 -10.85 -0.86
CA ARG A 362 -33.66 -10.95 0.53
C ARG A 362 -33.96 -9.58 1.14
N ASN A 363 -33.16 -8.56 0.85
CA ASN A 363 -33.32 -7.24 1.46
C ASN A 363 -34.46 -6.41 0.85
N MET A 364 -34.79 -6.62 -0.44
CA MET A 364 -35.92 -5.91 -1.06
C MET A 364 -37.29 -6.40 -0.53
N LYS A 365 -37.39 -7.68 -0.11
CA LYS A 365 -38.61 -8.21 0.52
C LYS A 365 -38.82 -7.69 1.94
N LEU A 366 -37.75 -7.50 2.72
CA LEU A 366 -37.87 -6.97 4.08
C LEU A 366 -38.28 -5.48 4.08
N VAL A 367 -37.78 -4.70 3.12
CA VAL A 367 -38.16 -3.30 2.93
C VAL A 367 -39.62 -3.17 2.48
N PHE A 368 -40.10 -4.02 1.56
CA PHE A 368 -41.52 -4.05 1.19
C PHE A 368 -42.43 -4.46 2.36
N LEU A 369 -42.01 -5.43 3.18
CA LEU A 369 -42.79 -5.91 4.33
C LEU A 369 -42.88 -4.84 5.43
N LEU A 370 -41.80 -4.09 5.66
CA LEU A 370 -41.78 -2.95 6.59
C LEU A 370 -42.63 -1.77 6.09
N ILE A 371 -42.63 -1.48 4.79
CA ILE A 371 -43.48 -0.42 4.22
C ILE A 371 -44.96 -0.80 4.32
N THR A 372 -45.33 -2.08 4.17
CA THR A 372 -46.74 -2.52 4.34
C THR A 372 -47.21 -2.55 5.80
N LEU A 373 -46.30 -2.68 6.78
CA LEU A 373 -46.63 -2.67 8.21
C LEU A 373 -46.85 -1.26 8.79
N PHE A 374 -46.39 -0.21 8.10
CA PHE A 374 -46.58 1.19 8.51
C PHE A 374 -47.75 1.90 7.80
N ILE A 375 -48.48 1.21 6.93
CA ILE A 375 -49.64 1.75 6.18
C ILE A 375 -50.97 1.07 6.61
N ILE A 376 -51.04 0.49 7.81
CA ILE A 376 -52.30 -0.01 8.40
C ILE A 376 -52.60 0.72 9.70
#